data_AF-A0A3D9ZVA4-F1
#
_entry.id   AF-A0A3D9ZVA4-F1
#
_cell.length_a   1.000
_cell.length_b   1.000
_cell.length_c   1.000
_cell.angle_alpha   90.00
_cell.angle_beta   90.00
_cell.angle_gamma   90.00
#
_symmetry.space_group_name_H-M   'P 1'
#
loop_
_entity.id
_entity.type
_entity.pdbx_description
1 polymer ?
#
loop_
_entity_poly.entity_id
_entity_poly.type
_entity_poly.pdbx_seq_one_letter_code
_entity_poly.pdbx_strand_id
1 'polypeptide(L)'
;MPIARTSGWLTKVPAITATFWVIKVLSTTIGETFADYLTVNVGLGPAVTDALMIAVLGVALVIQFRTRRYTPWIYWLCVVLVSIVGTQITDFFTDTLGVSLYLSTAVFAVVLAVVFVVWYRQERTLAITSIDTPRREGFYWGAILTTFALGTAAGDLATEALSLGFRNGTLIFGGLILLTWLAARAGAGQVLTFWIAYVLTRPLGASLGDLLTQSKDLGGLDLGASRTSLLFFVVILVLVGREQLLANRHGVVAKGDGPLGGRRPDYAWAAGAVAAVAIVGLGLGNLGSSQSEVAALTIPDQQSHPHTRLGDLTRFAVIATDVQTMVGRNDLAGGKARVKDLEVSWDDAEAGLKPRDPGTWHQLDDEIDAVLTALRAGNPSQADCAAALKALVETLNGS
;
A
#
# COMPACT_ATOMS: atom_id res chain seq x y z
N MET A 1 40.45 -20.71 27.87
CA MET A 1 40.15 -21.20 26.52
C MET A 1 39.83 -20.00 25.64
N PRO A 2 40.50 -19.80 24.49
CA PRO A 2 40.09 -18.76 23.56
C PRO A 2 38.76 -19.18 22.91
N ILE A 3 37.77 -18.28 22.98
CA ILE A 3 36.48 -18.43 22.31
C ILE A 3 36.77 -18.56 20.81
N ALA A 4 36.50 -19.74 20.25
CA ALA A 4 36.56 -19.96 18.82
C ALA A 4 35.62 -18.95 18.14
N ARG A 5 36.19 -17.96 17.43
CA ARG A 5 35.42 -17.12 16.51
C ARG A 5 34.99 -18.04 15.37
N THR A 6 33.78 -18.56 15.45
CA THR A 6 33.13 -19.16 14.28
C THR A 6 33.08 -18.08 13.22
N SER A 7 33.82 -18.27 12.13
CA SER A 7 33.73 -17.48 10.90
C SER A 7 32.41 -17.81 10.17
N GLY A 8 31.30 -17.68 10.88
CA GLY A 8 29.96 -17.90 10.38
C GLY A 8 29.47 -16.64 9.68
N TRP A 9 28.88 -16.80 8.51
CA TRP A 9 28.13 -15.73 7.86
C TRP A 9 27.12 -15.16 8.86
N LEU A 10 27.24 -13.87 9.17
CA LEU A 10 26.29 -13.17 10.04
C LEU A 10 24.95 -13.10 9.31
N THR A 11 23.87 -13.53 9.98
CA THR A 11 22.51 -13.48 9.45
C THR A 11 22.23 -12.08 8.89
N LYS A 12 21.77 -12.00 7.64
CA LYS A 12 21.54 -10.72 6.94
C LYS A 12 20.16 -10.11 7.21
N VAL A 13 19.47 -10.58 8.24
CA VAL A 13 18.07 -10.25 8.52
C VAL A 13 17.98 -9.70 9.95
N PRO A 14 17.16 -8.65 10.20
CA PRO A 14 17.01 -8.06 11.52
C PRO A 14 16.58 -9.08 12.58
N ALA A 15 16.91 -8.75 13.83
CA ALA A 15 16.26 -9.36 14.97
C ALA A 15 14.75 -9.05 14.97
N ILE A 16 13.93 -10.04 15.35
CA ILE A 16 12.47 -9.89 15.42
C ILE A 16 12.13 -9.15 16.72
N THR A 17 12.13 -7.82 16.68
CA THR A 17 11.87 -6.91 17.80
C THR A 17 10.49 -6.24 17.68
N ALA A 18 10.08 -5.41 18.65
CA ALA A 18 8.86 -4.64 18.51
C ALA A 18 9.00 -3.60 17.39
N THR A 19 10.17 -2.95 17.31
CA THR A 19 10.49 -2.00 16.24
C THR A 19 10.45 -2.67 14.86
N PHE A 20 10.91 -3.92 14.74
CA PHE A 20 10.80 -4.70 13.50
C PHE A 20 9.36 -4.80 13.01
N TRP A 21 8.42 -5.17 13.89
CA TRP A 21 7.02 -5.31 13.49
C TRP A 21 6.37 -3.97 13.14
N VAL A 22 6.73 -2.89 13.85
CA VAL A 22 6.23 -1.54 13.52
C VAL A 22 6.74 -1.09 12.15
N ILE A 23 8.05 -1.16 11.88
CA ILE A 23 8.58 -0.79 10.56
C ILE A 23 7.95 -1.65 9.47
N LYS A 24 7.77 -2.96 9.72
CA LYS A 24 7.13 -3.87 8.77
C LYS A 24 5.71 -3.44 8.41
N VAL A 25 4.86 -3.17 9.40
CA VAL A 25 3.47 -2.71 9.16
C VAL A 25 3.43 -1.34 8.49
N LEU A 26 4.32 -0.41 8.85
CA LEU A 26 4.36 0.90 8.18
C LEU A 26 4.86 0.79 6.74
N SER A 27 5.85 -0.09 6.50
CA SER A 27 6.42 -0.31 5.16
C SER A 27 5.41 -0.91 4.19
N THR A 28 4.52 -1.77 4.68
CA THR A 28 3.48 -2.38 3.84
C THR A 28 2.48 -1.34 3.38
N THR A 29 2.19 -0.32 4.18
CA THR A 29 1.24 0.74 3.80
C THR A 29 1.80 1.79 2.83
N ILE A 30 3.11 2.09 2.86
CA ILE A 30 3.71 3.05 1.90
C ILE A 30 3.71 2.51 0.47
N GLY A 31 3.76 1.18 0.30
CA GLY A 31 3.99 0.56 -1.00
C GLY A 31 2.96 0.91 -2.07
N GLU A 32 1.71 1.10 -1.66
CA GLU A 32 0.58 1.45 -2.51
C GLU A 32 0.67 2.91 -2.92
N THR A 33 0.64 3.80 -1.93
CA THR A 33 0.55 5.24 -2.17
C THR A 33 1.80 5.88 -2.78
N PHE A 34 2.99 5.28 -2.62
CA PHE A 34 4.20 5.77 -3.27
C PHE A 34 4.25 5.40 -4.76
N ALA A 35 3.69 4.25 -5.14
CA ALA A 35 3.54 3.86 -6.54
C ALA A 35 2.55 4.80 -7.25
N ASP A 36 1.42 5.07 -6.61
CA ASP A 36 0.40 5.99 -7.13
C ASP A 36 0.96 7.40 -7.30
N TYR A 37 1.71 7.89 -6.31
CA TYR A 37 2.38 9.18 -6.39
C TYR A 37 3.32 9.27 -7.59
N LEU A 38 4.11 8.23 -7.87
CA LEU A 38 5.02 8.19 -9.02
C LEU A 38 4.25 8.17 -10.35
N THR A 39 3.21 7.35 -10.46
CA THR A 39 2.38 7.23 -11.67
C THR A 39 1.68 8.55 -11.99
N VAL A 40 1.03 9.14 -10.99
CA VAL A 40 0.14 10.29 -11.13
C VAL A 40 0.89 11.61 -11.26
N ASN A 41 1.90 11.86 -10.42
CA ASN A 41 2.58 13.16 -10.34
C ASN A 41 3.80 13.27 -11.25
N VAL A 42 4.47 12.16 -11.56
CA VAL A 42 5.61 12.17 -12.50
C VAL A 42 5.13 11.94 -13.94
N GLY A 43 3.90 11.44 -14.14
CA GLY A 43 3.26 11.32 -15.46
C GLY A 43 3.92 10.30 -16.38
N LEU A 44 4.61 9.31 -15.80
CA LEU A 44 5.31 8.27 -16.56
C LEU A 44 4.35 7.24 -17.19
N GLY A 45 3.11 7.20 -16.71
CA GLY A 45 2.12 6.17 -17.05
C GLY A 45 2.33 4.87 -16.24
N PRO A 46 1.30 4.03 -16.08
CA PRO A 46 1.34 2.86 -15.19
C PRO A 46 2.46 1.88 -15.56
N ALA A 47 2.51 1.44 -16.83
CA ALA A 47 3.47 0.42 -17.28
C ALA A 47 4.94 0.84 -17.14
N VAL A 48 5.26 2.12 -17.35
CA VAL A 48 6.64 2.63 -17.18
C VAL A 48 7.02 2.69 -15.71
N THR A 49 6.07 3.08 -14.86
CA THR A 49 6.27 3.11 -13.41
C THR A 49 6.50 1.71 -12.85
N ASP A 50 5.71 0.73 -13.29
CA ASP A 50 5.88 -0.68 -12.91
C ASP A 50 7.25 -1.22 -13.34
N ALA A 51 7.63 -1.01 -14.61
CA ALA A 51 8.92 -1.45 -15.11
C ALA A 51 10.10 -0.80 -14.36
N LEU A 52 9.98 0.48 -14.04
CA LEU A 52 10.99 1.21 -13.26
C LEU A 52 11.10 0.64 -11.84
N MET A 53 9.98 0.41 -11.16
CA MET A 53 9.99 -0.10 -9.78
C MET A 53 10.55 -1.52 -9.70
N ILE A 54 10.22 -2.39 -10.67
CA ILE A 54 10.81 -3.72 -10.81
C ILE A 54 12.34 -3.61 -11.03
N ALA A 55 12.79 -2.70 -11.88
CA ALA A 55 14.22 -2.49 -12.12
C ALA A 55 14.95 -2.00 -10.86
N VAL A 56 14.38 -1.04 -10.14
CA VAL A 56 14.93 -0.51 -8.88
C VAL A 56 14.98 -1.60 -7.81
N LEU A 57 13.93 -2.41 -7.68
CA LEU A 57 13.93 -3.59 -6.80
C LEU A 57 15.04 -4.57 -7.18
N GLY A 58 15.21 -4.86 -8.47
CA GLY A 58 16.28 -5.72 -8.96
C GLY A 58 17.67 -5.23 -8.55
N VAL A 59 17.94 -3.93 -8.71
CA VAL A 59 19.20 -3.31 -8.26
C VAL A 59 19.38 -3.40 -6.75
N ALA A 60 18.34 -3.10 -5.97
CA ALA A 60 18.39 -3.17 -4.51
C ALA A 60 18.64 -4.60 -4.01
N LEU A 61 17.97 -5.60 -4.59
CA LEU A 61 18.23 -7.01 -4.30
C LEU A 61 19.65 -7.42 -4.65
N VAL A 62 20.19 -6.99 -5.80
CA VAL A 62 21.61 -7.24 -6.16
C VAL A 62 22.56 -6.66 -5.11
N ILE A 63 22.30 -5.44 -4.63
CA ILE A 63 23.08 -4.82 -3.54
C ILE A 63 22.95 -5.65 -2.25
N GLN A 64 21.75 -6.09 -1.89
CA GLN A 64 21.49 -6.92 -0.71
C GLN A 64 22.22 -8.28 -0.79
N PHE A 65 22.15 -8.97 -1.92
CA PHE A 65 22.87 -10.24 -2.14
C PHE A 65 24.39 -10.06 -2.09
N ARG A 66 24.93 -8.96 -2.63
CA ARG A 66 26.37 -8.64 -2.59
C ARG A 66 26.87 -8.26 -1.20
N THR A 67 26.02 -7.67 -0.38
CA THR A 67 26.39 -7.21 0.97
C THR A 67 26.59 -8.41 1.89
N ARG A 68 27.76 -8.53 2.53
CA ARG A 68 28.13 -9.71 3.35
C ARG A 68 27.70 -9.64 4.81
N ARG A 69 27.12 -8.53 5.25
CA ARG A 69 26.69 -8.29 6.63
C ARG A 69 25.30 -7.67 6.64
N TYR A 70 24.54 -7.89 7.71
CA TYR A 70 23.29 -7.19 7.90
C TYR A 70 23.53 -5.66 7.91
N THR A 71 22.83 -4.98 7.01
CA THR A 71 22.84 -3.52 6.90
C THR A 71 21.39 -3.05 6.93
N PRO A 72 20.91 -2.52 8.07
CA PRO A 72 19.50 -2.18 8.27
C PRO A 72 18.85 -1.40 7.13
N TRP A 73 19.51 -0.34 6.63
CA TRP A 73 18.92 0.50 5.59
C TRP A 73 18.74 -0.24 4.25
N ILE A 74 19.66 -1.13 3.87
CA ILE A 74 19.56 -1.91 2.62
C ILE A 74 18.40 -2.90 2.74
N TYR A 75 18.31 -3.59 3.88
CA TYR A 75 17.24 -4.55 4.13
C TYR A 75 15.86 -3.89 4.07
N TRP A 76 15.67 -2.77 4.77
CA TRP A 76 14.39 -2.08 4.80
C TRP A 76 14.05 -1.40 3.47
N LEU A 77 15.05 -0.91 2.73
CA LEU A 77 14.85 -0.45 1.35
C LEU A 77 14.30 -1.58 0.47
N CYS A 78 14.89 -2.77 0.53
CA CYS A 78 14.38 -3.92 -0.20
C CYS A 78 12.95 -4.29 0.25
N VAL A 79 12.64 -4.26 1.55
CA VAL A 79 11.28 -4.55 2.04
C VAL A 79 10.24 -3.56 1.49
N VAL A 80 10.56 -2.26 1.44
CA VAL A 80 9.68 -1.24 0.84
C VAL A 80 9.55 -1.41 -0.67
N LEU A 81 10.63 -1.70 -1.38
CA LEU A 81 10.56 -1.93 -2.82
C LEU A 81 9.77 -3.21 -3.16
N VAL A 82 9.92 -4.26 -2.35
CA VAL A 82 9.13 -5.49 -2.50
C VAL A 82 7.67 -5.24 -2.17
N SER A 83 7.34 -4.35 -1.23
CA SER A 83 5.94 -4.01 -0.98
C SER A 83 5.30 -3.31 -2.16
N ILE A 84 6.01 -2.38 -2.81
CA ILE A 84 5.53 -1.68 -4.01
C ILE A 84 5.31 -2.67 -5.16
N VAL A 85 6.35 -3.43 -5.53
CA VAL A 85 6.28 -4.37 -6.65
C VAL A 85 5.30 -5.50 -6.37
N GLY A 86 5.16 -5.92 -5.11
CA GLY A 86 4.18 -6.94 -4.71
C GLY A 86 2.75 -6.49 -4.95
N THR A 87 2.43 -5.21 -4.70
CA THR A 87 1.14 -4.60 -5.03
C THR A 87 0.93 -4.55 -6.54
N GLN A 88 1.88 -3.99 -7.30
CA GLN A 88 1.80 -3.91 -8.77
C GLN A 88 1.58 -5.28 -9.44
N ILE A 89 2.18 -6.35 -8.91
CA ILE A 89 1.96 -7.71 -9.41
C ILE A 89 0.51 -8.16 -9.17
N THR A 90 -0.07 -7.85 -8.03
CA THR A 90 -1.47 -8.19 -7.75
C THR A 90 -2.40 -7.41 -8.67
N ASP A 91 -2.23 -6.09 -8.74
CA ASP A 91 -3.08 -5.18 -9.53
C ASP A 91 -3.04 -5.54 -11.02
N PHE A 92 -1.86 -5.94 -11.53
CA PHE A 92 -1.75 -6.45 -12.89
C PHE A 92 -2.63 -7.70 -13.13
N PHE A 93 -2.74 -8.61 -12.16
CA PHE A 93 -3.60 -9.77 -12.30
C PHE A 93 -5.09 -9.41 -12.17
N THR A 94 -5.44 -8.56 -11.23
CA THR A 94 -6.83 -8.23 -10.93
C THR A 94 -7.43 -7.24 -11.92
N ASP A 95 -6.74 -6.13 -12.14
CA ASP A 95 -7.29 -4.99 -12.88
C ASP A 95 -6.90 -5.05 -14.35
N THR A 96 -5.66 -5.45 -14.68
CA THR A 96 -5.25 -5.56 -16.09
C THR A 96 -5.72 -6.87 -16.75
N LEU A 97 -5.59 -8.01 -16.06
CA LEU A 97 -6.00 -9.31 -16.61
C LEU A 97 -7.45 -9.69 -16.27
N GLY A 98 -8.15 -8.91 -15.43
CA GLY A 98 -9.52 -9.18 -15.02
C GLY A 98 -9.69 -10.47 -14.20
N VAL A 99 -8.62 -10.95 -13.55
CA VAL A 99 -8.67 -12.18 -12.76
C VAL A 99 -9.35 -11.88 -11.43
N SER A 100 -10.45 -12.58 -11.12
CA SER A 100 -11.15 -12.40 -9.85
C SER A 100 -10.22 -12.49 -8.63
N LEU A 101 -10.45 -11.62 -7.64
CA LEU A 101 -9.70 -11.59 -6.38
C LEU A 101 -9.66 -12.92 -5.64
N TYR A 102 -10.74 -13.73 -5.73
CA TYR A 102 -10.77 -15.07 -5.14
C TYR A 102 -9.73 -15.99 -5.78
N LEU A 103 -9.62 -15.95 -7.11
CA LEU A 103 -8.68 -16.78 -7.85
C LEU A 103 -7.24 -16.29 -7.67
N SER A 104 -6.98 -14.98 -7.75
CA SER A 104 -5.64 -14.43 -7.56
C SER A 104 -5.11 -14.74 -6.16
N THR A 105 -5.93 -14.55 -5.12
CA THR A 105 -5.60 -14.90 -3.73
C THR A 105 -5.29 -16.39 -3.60
N ALA A 106 -6.11 -17.27 -4.17
CA ALA A 106 -5.88 -18.72 -4.12
C ALA A 106 -4.58 -19.12 -4.85
N VAL A 107 -4.31 -18.53 -6.01
CA VAL A 107 -3.08 -18.77 -6.78
C VAL A 107 -1.86 -18.32 -5.99
N PHE A 108 -1.84 -17.10 -5.44
CA PHE A 108 -0.71 -16.63 -4.64
C PHE A 108 -0.51 -17.47 -3.37
N ALA A 109 -1.58 -17.97 -2.75
CA ALA A 109 -1.48 -18.87 -1.61
C ALA A 109 -0.82 -20.21 -1.98
N VAL A 110 -1.19 -20.78 -3.14
CA VAL A 110 -0.58 -22.00 -3.68
C VAL A 110 0.89 -21.75 -4.03
N VAL A 111 1.22 -20.64 -4.69
CA VAL A 111 2.61 -20.29 -5.02
C VAL A 111 3.43 -20.13 -3.75
N LEU A 112 2.92 -19.46 -2.72
CA LEU A 112 3.60 -19.31 -1.45
C LEU A 112 3.84 -20.67 -0.77
N ALA A 113 2.84 -21.55 -0.78
CA ALA A 113 2.97 -22.90 -0.24
C ALA A 113 4.04 -23.70 -1.00
N VAL A 114 4.09 -23.59 -2.33
CA VAL A 114 5.14 -24.23 -3.16
C VAL A 114 6.51 -23.68 -2.80
N VAL A 115 6.66 -22.36 -2.66
CA VAL A 115 7.94 -21.74 -2.25
C VAL A 115 8.40 -22.29 -0.90
N PHE A 116 7.52 -22.36 0.11
CA PHE A 116 7.85 -22.94 1.40
C PHE A 116 8.18 -24.44 1.34
N VAL A 117 7.43 -25.21 0.54
CA VAL A 117 7.69 -26.65 0.37
C VAL A 117 9.05 -26.88 -0.29
N VAL A 118 9.36 -26.16 -1.36
CA VAL A 118 10.66 -26.29 -2.06
C VAL A 118 11.79 -25.84 -1.16
N TRP A 119 11.63 -24.71 -0.46
CA TRP A 119 12.62 -24.22 0.50
C TRP A 119 12.88 -25.24 1.61
N TYR A 120 11.82 -25.77 2.24
CA TYR A 120 11.96 -26.76 3.31
C TYR A 120 12.55 -28.09 2.82
N ARG A 121 12.24 -28.52 1.59
CA ARG A 121 12.84 -29.74 1.02
C ARG A 121 14.34 -29.59 0.77
N GLN A 122 14.80 -28.41 0.37
CA GLN A 122 16.21 -28.17 0.06
C GLN A 122 17.04 -27.80 1.28
N GLU A 123 16.52 -26.94 2.15
CA GLU A 123 17.27 -26.34 3.27
C GLU A 123 16.89 -26.92 4.63
N ARG A 124 15.79 -27.69 4.71
CA ARG A 124 15.26 -28.35 5.93
C ARG A 124 14.99 -27.38 7.10
N THR A 125 14.84 -26.10 6.79
CA THR A 125 14.51 -25.02 7.73
C THR A 125 13.72 -23.93 7.00
N LEU A 126 12.70 -23.40 7.67
CA LEU A 126 12.00 -22.17 7.27
C LEU A 126 12.30 -21.02 8.23
N ALA A 127 13.29 -21.20 9.11
CA ALA A 127 13.64 -20.20 10.09
C ALA A 127 14.36 -19.02 9.43
N ILE A 128 13.77 -17.84 9.56
CA ILE A 128 14.36 -16.56 9.15
C ILE A 128 15.74 -16.31 9.78
N THR A 129 15.96 -16.86 10.96
CA THR A 129 17.22 -16.78 11.67
C THR A 129 18.31 -17.71 11.12
N SER A 130 18.04 -18.50 10.07
CA SER A 130 19.05 -19.34 9.40
C SER A 130 19.37 -18.85 7.99
N ILE A 131 19.14 -17.58 7.67
CA ILE A 131 19.46 -17.00 6.37
C ILE A 131 20.94 -16.58 6.36
N ASP A 132 21.79 -17.56 6.11
CA ASP A 132 23.26 -17.46 6.13
C ASP A 132 23.91 -17.84 4.79
N THR A 133 23.16 -18.39 3.83
CA THR A 133 23.64 -18.72 2.48
C THR A 133 22.90 -17.92 1.40
N PRO A 134 23.53 -17.65 0.23
CA PRO A 134 22.86 -16.98 -0.89
C PRO A 134 21.60 -17.72 -1.37
N ARG A 135 21.57 -19.05 -1.27
CA ARG A 135 20.41 -19.87 -1.63
C ARG A 135 19.24 -19.63 -0.68
N ARG A 136 19.49 -19.66 0.64
CA ARG A 136 18.47 -19.35 1.66
C ARG A 136 17.99 -17.91 1.55
N GLU A 137 18.88 -16.98 1.21
CA GLU A 137 18.53 -15.59 0.95
C GLU A 137 17.61 -15.45 -0.28
N GLY A 138 17.85 -16.23 -1.34
CA GLY A 138 16.98 -16.30 -2.51
C GLY A 138 15.57 -16.81 -2.18
N PHE A 139 15.46 -17.92 -1.44
CA PHE A 139 14.17 -18.43 -0.98
C PHE A 139 13.45 -17.44 -0.07
N TYR A 140 14.19 -16.76 0.81
CA TYR A 140 13.62 -15.77 1.70
C TYR A 140 13.02 -14.58 0.94
N TRP A 141 13.75 -13.97 0.01
CA TRP A 141 13.22 -12.85 -0.77
C TRP A 141 12.10 -13.27 -1.72
N GLY A 142 12.18 -14.47 -2.31
CA GLY A 142 11.10 -15.04 -3.10
C GLY A 142 9.84 -15.23 -2.25
N ALA A 143 9.96 -15.84 -1.06
CA ALA A 143 8.85 -15.99 -0.13
C ALA A 143 8.28 -14.62 0.27
N ILE A 144 9.12 -13.63 0.58
CA ILE A 144 8.65 -12.29 0.92
C ILE A 144 7.84 -11.69 -0.22
N LEU A 145 8.35 -11.69 -1.45
CA LEU A 145 7.63 -11.15 -2.60
C LEU A 145 6.26 -11.83 -2.77
N THR A 146 6.21 -13.16 -2.67
CA THR A 146 4.93 -13.88 -2.77
C THR A 146 3.99 -13.59 -1.59
N THR A 147 4.51 -13.46 -0.36
CA THR A 147 3.68 -13.06 0.80
C THR A 147 3.11 -11.66 0.65
N PHE A 148 3.83 -10.75 -0.02
CA PHE A 148 3.34 -9.41 -0.29
C PHE A 148 2.22 -9.43 -1.33
N ALA A 149 2.43 -10.09 -2.48
CA ALA A 149 1.38 -10.23 -3.49
C ALA A 149 0.12 -10.92 -2.92
N LEU A 150 0.29 -12.04 -2.19
CA LEU A 150 -0.81 -12.71 -1.48
C LEU A 150 -1.50 -11.77 -0.48
N GLY A 151 -0.72 -11.01 0.26
CA GLY A 151 -1.24 -10.11 1.29
C GLY A 151 -2.02 -8.93 0.73
N THR A 152 -1.60 -8.39 -0.42
CA THR A 152 -2.37 -7.39 -1.16
C THR A 152 -3.68 -8.02 -1.64
N ALA A 153 -3.62 -9.12 -2.40
CA ALA A 153 -4.82 -9.78 -2.93
C ALA A 153 -5.83 -10.20 -1.84
N ALA A 154 -5.35 -10.68 -0.69
CA ALA A 154 -6.19 -11.03 0.45
C ALA A 154 -6.76 -9.80 1.18
N GLY A 155 -6.05 -8.67 1.17
CA GLY A 155 -6.53 -7.38 1.66
C GLY A 155 -7.69 -6.88 0.80
N ASP A 156 -7.47 -6.80 -0.51
CA ASP A 156 -8.45 -6.32 -1.49
C ASP A 156 -9.66 -7.27 -1.55
N LEU A 157 -9.45 -8.57 -1.44
CA LEU A 157 -10.54 -9.54 -1.31
C LEU A 157 -11.41 -9.23 -0.07
N ALA A 158 -10.79 -8.84 1.04
CA ALA A 158 -11.51 -8.54 2.28
C ALA A 158 -12.28 -7.20 2.20
N THR A 159 -11.68 -6.18 1.60
CA THR A 159 -12.28 -4.84 1.48
C THR A 159 -13.27 -4.75 0.33
N GLU A 160 -12.93 -5.28 -0.85
CA GLU A 160 -13.72 -5.21 -2.09
C GLU A 160 -14.74 -6.33 -2.20
N ALA A 161 -14.30 -7.59 -2.25
CA ALA A 161 -15.18 -8.70 -2.56
C ALA A 161 -16.09 -9.10 -1.39
N LEU A 162 -15.60 -8.94 -0.15
CA LEU A 162 -16.38 -9.23 1.06
C LEU A 162 -17.06 -7.98 1.64
N SER A 163 -16.82 -6.79 1.07
CA SER A 163 -17.37 -5.50 1.51
C SER A 163 -17.24 -5.27 3.03
N LEU A 164 -16.17 -5.77 3.66
CA LEU A 164 -16.01 -5.68 5.12
C LEU A 164 -15.79 -4.23 5.57
N GLY A 165 -15.25 -3.38 4.68
CA GLY A 165 -14.86 -2.01 4.96
C GLY A 165 -13.55 -1.89 5.74
N PHE A 166 -12.89 -0.74 5.61
CA PHE A 166 -11.51 -0.52 6.10
C PHE A 166 -11.37 -0.78 7.60
N ARG A 167 -12.27 -0.21 8.40
CA ARG A 167 -12.24 -0.35 9.87
C ARG A 167 -12.35 -1.81 10.33
N ASN A 168 -13.27 -2.57 9.75
CA ASN A 168 -13.44 -3.97 10.12
C ASN A 168 -12.25 -4.81 9.63
N GLY A 169 -11.72 -4.52 8.43
CA GLY A 169 -10.48 -5.12 7.92
C GLY A 169 -9.33 -4.94 8.90
N THR A 170 -9.06 -3.70 9.34
CA THR A 170 -8.01 -3.40 10.33
C THR A 170 -8.23 -4.17 11.64
N LEU A 171 -9.46 -4.24 12.15
CA LEU A 171 -9.79 -4.94 13.39
C LEU A 171 -9.62 -6.46 13.26
N ILE A 172 -10.07 -7.05 12.14
CA ILE A 172 -9.99 -8.50 11.88
C ILE A 172 -8.52 -8.91 11.75
N PHE A 173 -7.75 -8.25 10.87
CA PHE A 173 -6.34 -8.60 10.67
C PHE A 173 -5.50 -8.30 11.92
N GLY A 174 -5.78 -7.21 12.63
CA GLY A 174 -5.16 -6.92 13.93
C GLY A 174 -5.48 -7.99 14.98
N GLY A 175 -6.72 -8.45 15.04
CA GLY A 175 -7.17 -9.54 15.90
C GLY A 175 -6.51 -10.87 15.56
N LEU A 176 -6.35 -11.19 14.27
CA LEU A 176 -5.66 -12.41 13.82
C LEU A 176 -4.16 -12.38 14.17
N ILE A 177 -3.50 -11.22 14.07
CA ILE A 177 -2.11 -11.06 14.52
C ILE A 177 -2.02 -11.24 16.05
N LEU A 178 -2.95 -10.66 16.81
CA LEU A 178 -3.01 -10.83 18.27
C LEU A 178 -3.22 -12.30 18.65
N LEU A 179 -4.12 -13.00 17.97
CA LEU A 179 -4.36 -14.43 18.17
C LEU A 179 -3.11 -15.26 17.84
N THR A 180 -2.40 -14.91 16.76
CA THR A 180 -1.13 -15.55 16.39
C THR A 180 -0.07 -15.34 17.46
N TRP A 181 -0.01 -14.14 18.06
CA TRP A 181 0.88 -13.83 19.18
C TRP A 181 0.53 -14.60 20.46
N LEU A 182 -0.76 -14.73 20.78
CA LEU A 182 -1.24 -15.55 21.91
C LEU A 182 -0.90 -17.04 21.69
N ALA A 183 -1.10 -17.56 20.48
CA ALA A 183 -0.72 -18.92 20.13
C ALA A 183 0.80 -19.15 20.28
N ALA A 184 1.63 -18.18 19.87
CA ALA A 184 3.07 -18.24 20.08
C ALA A 184 3.44 -18.26 21.58
N ARG A 185 2.67 -17.59 22.44
CA ARG A 185 2.82 -17.63 23.91
C ARG A 185 2.33 -18.93 24.53
N ALA A 186 1.35 -19.58 23.92
CA ALA A 186 0.87 -20.91 24.29
C ALA A 186 1.79 -22.06 23.82
N GLY A 187 2.92 -21.75 23.17
CA GLY A 187 3.92 -22.74 22.75
C GLY A 187 3.78 -23.23 21.30
N ALA A 188 2.97 -22.56 20.47
CA ALA A 188 2.95 -22.83 19.03
C ALA A 188 4.32 -22.54 18.40
N GLY A 189 4.64 -23.26 17.31
CA GLY A 189 5.95 -23.17 16.66
C GLY A 189 6.32 -21.74 16.26
N GLN A 190 7.51 -21.28 16.68
CA GLN A 190 7.99 -19.92 16.43
C GLN A 190 8.08 -19.58 14.94
N VAL A 191 8.47 -20.54 14.10
CA VAL A 191 8.58 -20.35 12.65
C VAL A 191 7.20 -20.19 12.00
N LEU A 192 6.23 -21.03 12.39
CA LEU A 192 4.87 -20.99 11.84
C LEU A 192 4.18 -19.68 12.22
N THR A 193 4.17 -19.36 13.52
CA THR A 193 3.57 -18.12 14.04
C THR A 193 4.22 -16.86 13.45
N PHE A 194 5.54 -16.89 13.22
CA PHE A 194 6.23 -15.81 12.50
C PHE A 194 5.67 -15.62 11.09
N TRP A 195 5.60 -16.68 10.28
CA TRP A 195 5.15 -16.56 8.89
C TRP A 195 3.67 -16.18 8.78
N ILE A 196 2.81 -16.71 9.66
CA ILE A 196 1.40 -16.29 9.73
C ILE A 196 1.30 -14.81 10.05
N ALA A 197 1.97 -14.34 11.12
CA ALA A 197 1.97 -12.92 11.46
C ALA A 197 2.54 -12.07 10.32
N TYR A 198 3.62 -12.53 9.69
CA TYR A 198 4.27 -11.84 8.57
C TYR A 198 3.33 -11.66 7.37
N VAL A 199 2.59 -12.71 6.96
CA VAL A 199 1.58 -12.62 5.90
C VAL A 199 0.47 -11.64 6.29
N LEU A 200 -0.04 -11.74 7.52
CA LEU A 200 -1.14 -10.90 7.99
C LEU A 200 -0.78 -9.41 8.13
N THR A 201 0.50 -9.06 8.22
CA THR A 201 0.90 -7.63 8.28
C THR A 201 0.59 -6.85 7.01
N ARG A 202 0.52 -7.47 5.84
CA ARG A 202 0.21 -6.75 4.59
C ARG A 202 -1.29 -6.40 4.47
N PRO A 203 -2.25 -7.34 4.61
CA PRO A 203 -3.66 -7.00 4.65
C PRO A 203 -3.99 -5.99 5.77
N LEU A 204 -3.35 -6.12 6.95
CA LEU A 204 -3.48 -5.11 8.01
C LEU A 204 -2.99 -3.74 7.55
N GLY A 205 -1.83 -3.68 6.89
CA GLY A 205 -1.24 -2.44 6.40
C GLY A 205 -2.06 -1.77 5.31
N ALA A 206 -2.67 -2.54 4.40
CA ALA A 206 -3.59 -2.04 3.37
C ALA A 206 -4.83 -1.42 4.03
N SER A 207 -5.58 -2.20 4.83
CA SER A 207 -6.78 -1.69 5.49
C SER A 207 -6.51 -0.52 6.44
N LEU A 208 -5.36 -0.50 7.12
CA LEU A 208 -4.95 0.63 7.95
C LEU A 208 -4.59 1.87 7.11
N GLY A 209 -3.95 1.68 5.96
CA GLY A 209 -3.68 2.73 4.99
C GLY A 209 -4.96 3.38 4.52
N ASP A 210 -5.88 2.59 3.98
CA ASP A 210 -7.17 3.05 3.48
C ASP A 210 -7.99 3.74 4.57
N LEU A 211 -8.00 3.18 5.78
CA LEU A 211 -8.68 3.80 6.91
C LEU A 211 -8.14 5.21 7.21
N LEU A 212 -6.84 5.45 7.01
CA LEU A 212 -6.24 6.77 7.23
C LEU A 212 -6.44 7.69 6.02
N THR A 213 -6.31 7.18 4.79
CA THR A 213 -6.32 8.00 3.56
C THR A 213 -7.73 8.36 3.10
N GLN A 214 -8.67 7.43 3.14
CA GLN A 214 -10.01 7.56 2.56
C GLN A 214 -10.87 8.60 3.29
N SER A 215 -11.84 9.17 2.56
CA SER A 215 -12.74 10.18 3.13
C SER A 215 -13.68 9.59 4.19
N LYS A 216 -14.24 10.46 5.03
CA LYS A 216 -15.18 10.06 6.10
C LYS A 216 -16.45 9.41 5.53
N ASP A 217 -16.90 9.85 4.36
CA ASP A 217 -18.08 9.31 3.67
C ASP A 217 -17.86 7.89 3.13
N LEU A 218 -16.59 7.52 2.92
CA LEU A 218 -16.14 6.18 2.54
C LEU A 218 -15.75 5.31 3.75
N GLY A 219 -15.85 5.85 4.97
CA GLY A 219 -15.51 5.15 6.22
C GLY A 219 -14.05 5.29 6.66
N GLY A 220 -13.29 6.22 6.07
CA GLY A 220 -11.92 6.57 6.43
C GLY A 220 -11.81 7.80 7.35
N LEU A 221 -10.58 8.28 7.57
CA LEU A 221 -10.22 9.38 8.49
C LEU A 221 -9.82 10.68 7.79
N ASP A 222 -9.80 10.70 6.46
CA ASP A 222 -9.62 11.89 5.63
C ASP A 222 -8.28 12.62 5.84
N LEU A 223 -7.19 11.87 6.08
CA LEU A 223 -5.84 12.45 6.08
C LEU A 223 -5.34 12.74 4.67
N GLY A 224 -5.85 12.02 3.68
CA GLY A 224 -5.37 12.03 2.31
C GLY A 224 -4.09 11.19 2.12
N ALA A 225 -3.98 10.61 0.92
CA ALA A 225 -2.90 9.73 0.49
C ALA A 225 -1.49 10.30 0.72
N SER A 226 -1.27 11.56 0.29
CA SER A 226 0.04 12.22 0.36
C SER A 226 0.53 12.44 1.81
N ARG A 227 -0.35 12.88 2.71
CA ARG A 227 0.04 13.19 4.10
C ARG A 227 0.31 11.92 4.90
N THR A 228 -0.53 10.90 4.71
CA THR A 228 -0.36 9.58 5.36
C THR A 228 0.97 8.94 4.93
N SER A 229 1.29 8.98 3.64
CA SER A 229 2.54 8.44 3.11
C SER A 229 3.77 9.15 3.66
N LEU A 230 3.75 10.49 3.69
CA LEU A 230 4.85 11.28 4.23
C LEU A 230 5.07 10.98 5.72
N LEU A 231 3.99 10.88 6.49
CA LEU A 231 4.05 10.52 7.91
C LEU A 231 4.71 9.16 8.11
N PHE A 232 4.26 8.14 7.38
CA PHE A 232 4.80 6.79 7.51
C PHE A 232 6.25 6.74 7.07
N PHE A 233 6.60 7.42 5.98
CA PHE A 233 7.95 7.49 5.46
C PHE A 233 8.91 8.11 6.48
N VAL A 234 8.54 9.25 7.09
CA VAL A 234 9.35 9.90 8.14
C VAL A 234 9.53 8.98 9.35
N VAL A 235 8.46 8.32 9.81
CA VAL A 235 8.54 7.39 10.95
C VAL A 235 9.45 6.21 10.64
N ILE A 236 9.35 5.62 9.44
CA ILE A 236 10.25 4.55 9.00
C ILE A 236 11.69 5.03 8.96
N LEU A 237 11.97 6.20 8.36
CA LEU A 237 13.34 6.74 8.29
C LEU A 237 13.96 6.92 9.68
N VAL A 238 13.20 7.42 10.65
CA VAL A 238 13.66 7.58 12.04
C VAL A 238 13.97 6.23 12.67
N LEU A 239 13.09 5.24 12.54
CA LEU A 239 13.29 3.91 13.12
C LEU A 239 14.43 3.15 12.45
N VAL A 240 14.53 3.20 11.11
CA VAL A 240 15.62 2.59 10.35
C VAL A 240 16.95 3.28 10.65
N GLY A 241 16.95 4.61 10.76
CA GLY A 241 18.12 5.39 11.15
C GLY A 241 18.62 5.02 12.54
N ARG A 242 17.71 4.85 13.50
CA ARG A 242 18.03 4.32 14.84
C ARG A 242 18.65 2.92 14.77
N GLU A 243 18.05 1.99 14.01
CA GLU A 243 18.59 0.63 13.86
C GLU A 243 19.98 0.66 13.22
N GLN A 244 20.22 1.54 12.24
CA GLN A 244 21.53 1.73 11.63
C GLN A 244 22.56 2.26 12.64
N LEU A 245 22.18 3.23 13.48
CA LEU A 245 23.05 3.76 14.53
C LEU A 245 23.39 2.69 15.58
N LEU A 246 22.41 1.86 15.96
CA LEU A 246 22.61 0.77 16.90
C LEU A 246 23.53 -0.31 16.32
N ALA A 247 23.31 -0.69 15.06
CA ALA A 247 24.16 -1.64 14.35
C ALA A 247 25.60 -1.11 14.19
N ASN A 248 25.78 0.19 13.93
CA ASN A 248 27.09 0.82 13.85
C ASN A 248 27.81 0.86 15.22
N ARG A 249 27.08 1.07 16.32
CA ARG A 249 27.65 1.19 17.67
C ARG A 249 27.96 -0.15 18.34
N HIS A 250 27.06 -1.13 18.21
CA HIS A 250 27.12 -2.39 18.95
C HIS A 250 27.39 -3.60 18.05
N GLY A 251 27.52 -3.40 16.74
CA GLY A 251 27.60 -4.48 15.76
C GLY A 251 26.24 -5.12 15.48
N VAL A 252 26.26 -6.28 14.85
CA VAL A 252 25.04 -7.03 14.49
C VAL A 252 24.72 -8.03 15.60
N VAL A 253 23.47 -8.05 16.03
CA VAL A 253 22.94 -8.97 17.06
C VAL A 253 23.14 -10.41 16.63
N ALA A 254 23.62 -11.28 17.53
CA ALA A 254 23.63 -12.71 17.27
C ALA A 254 22.22 -13.29 17.45
N LYS A 255 21.91 -14.34 16.70
CA LYS A 255 20.61 -15.01 16.70
C LYS A 255 20.13 -15.35 18.13
N GLY A 256 18.99 -14.79 18.52
CA GLY A 256 18.35 -15.07 19.82
C GLY A 256 18.68 -14.05 20.93
N ASP A 257 19.66 -13.17 20.69
CA ASP A 257 19.92 -12.06 21.59
C ASP A 257 18.80 -11.01 21.47
N GLY A 258 18.51 -10.34 22.58
CA GLY A 258 17.50 -9.28 22.63
C GLY A 258 17.85 -8.08 21.72
N PRO A 259 16.91 -7.13 21.56
CA PRO A 259 17.14 -5.91 20.77
C PRO A 259 18.40 -5.16 21.20
N LEU A 260 19.13 -4.60 20.23
CA LEU A 260 20.25 -3.68 20.51
C LEU A 260 19.76 -2.50 21.33
N GLY A 261 20.50 -2.16 22.39
CA GLY A 261 20.10 -1.12 23.34
C GLY A 261 19.10 -1.59 24.39
N GLY A 262 18.60 -2.83 24.33
CA GLY A 262 17.76 -3.44 25.36
C GLY A 262 16.26 -3.44 25.05
N ARG A 263 15.50 -4.33 25.71
CA ARG A 263 14.06 -4.55 25.46
C ARG A 263 13.19 -3.35 25.79
N ARG A 264 13.44 -2.69 26.93
CA ARG A 264 12.64 -1.52 27.36
C ARG A 264 12.68 -0.36 26.36
N PRO A 265 13.85 0.11 25.90
CA PRO A 265 13.89 1.17 24.90
C PRO A 265 13.33 0.73 23.55
N ASP A 266 13.49 -0.53 23.13
CA ASP A 266 12.85 -1.04 21.91
C ASP A 266 11.31 -0.91 21.98
N TYR A 267 10.68 -1.34 23.07
CA TYR A 267 9.23 -1.15 23.26
C TYR A 267 8.84 0.33 23.32
N ALA A 268 9.64 1.17 23.97
CA ALA A 268 9.35 2.61 24.05
C ALA A 268 9.40 3.29 22.67
N TRP A 269 10.37 2.93 21.83
CA TRP A 269 10.47 3.45 20.45
C TRP A 269 9.35 2.93 19.57
N ALA A 270 9.01 1.65 19.67
CA ALA A 270 7.87 1.07 18.96
C ALA A 270 6.55 1.74 19.36
N ALA A 271 6.30 1.89 20.67
CA ALA A 271 5.12 2.57 21.19
C ALA A 271 5.09 4.05 20.79
N GLY A 272 6.23 4.75 20.83
CA GLY A 272 6.35 6.13 20.39
C GLY A 272 6.04 6.33 18.91
N ALA A 273 6.49 5.41 18.04
CA ALA A 273 6.16 5.43 16.62
C ALA A 273 4.67 5.20 16.36
N VAL A 274 4.06 4.22 17.03
CA VAL A 274 2.61 3.97 16.95
C VAL A 274 1.82 5.18 17.47
N ALA A 275 2.24 5.78 18.58
CA ALA A 275 1.62 6.98 19.13
C ALA A 275 1.77 8.19 18.19
N ALA A 276 2.93 8.37 17.56
CA ALA A 276 3.15 9.44 16.59
C ALA A 276 2.19 9.30 15.40
N VAL A 277 2.05 8.09 14.86
CA VAL A 277 1.09 7.82 13.78
C VAL A 277 -0.34 8.07 14.23
N ALA A 278 -0.74 7.60 15.41
CA ALA A 278 -2.09 7.80 15.94
C ALA A 278 -2.40 9.28 16.23
N ILE A 279 -1.48 10.01 16.87
CA ILE A 279 -1.66 11.43 17.24
C ILE A 279 -1.71 12.30 15.98
N VAL A 280 -0.77 12.10 15.04
CA VAL A 280 -0.76 12.87 13.80
C VAL A 280 -1.96 12.50 12.94
N GLY A 281 -2.33 11.22 12.89
CA GLY A 281 -3.53 10.74 12.20
C GLY A 281 -4.81 11.42 12.71
N LEU A 282 -5.02 11.42 14.02
CA LEU A 282 -6.20 12.03 14.65
C LEU A 282 -6.14 13.57 14.68
N GLY A 283 -4.95 14.16 14.75
CA GLY A 283 -4.75 15.60 14.82
C GLY A 283 -4.89 16.29 13.47
N LEU A 284 -4.30 15.74 12.40
CA LEU A 284 -4.38 16.32 11.05
C LEU A 284 -5.73 16.07 10.38
N GLY A 285 -6.43 14.96 10.68
CA GLY A 285 -7.79 14.72 10.21
C GLY A 285 -8.84 15.73 10.73
N ASN A 286 -8.51 16.46 11.80
CA ASN A 286 -9.32 17.57 12.30
C ASN A 286 -8.94 18.92 11.66
N LEU A 287 -7.67 19.12 11.29
CA LEU A 287 -7.20 20.34 10.62
C LEU A 287 -7.55 20.38 9.11
N GLY A 288 -7.74 19.22 8.48
CA GLY A 288 -8.22 19.11 7.09
C GLY A 288 -9.65 19.63 6.86
N SER A 289 -10.46 19.71 7.93
CA SER A 289 -11.81 20.28 7.86
C SER A 289 -11.85 21.82 7.69
N SER A 290 -10.68 22.49 7.74
CA SER A 290 -10.59 23.96 7.77
C SER A 290 -10.20 24.59 6.43
N GLN A 291 -10.02 23.82 5.35
CA GLN A 291 -9.64 24.35 4.02
C GLN A 291 -10.66 23.98 2.93
N SER A 292 -11.94 24.29 3.17
CA SER A 292 -12.95 24.51 2.12
C SER A 292 -13.97 25.56 2.57
N GLU A 293 -13.51 26.64 3.21
CA GLU A 293 -14.27 27.90 3.31
C GLU A 293 -13.74 28.87 2.25
N VAL A 294 -13.76 28.44 0.98
CA VAL A 294 -13.70 29.39 -0.13
C VAL A 294 -15.09 29.99 -0.24
N ALA A 295 -15.20 31.23 0.25
CA ALA A 295 -16.30 32.17 0.09
C ALA A 295 -17.54 31.61 -0.64
N ALA A 296 -18.60 31.37 0.14
CA ALA A 296 -19.95 31.17 -0.37
C ALA A 296 -20.38 32.37 -1.23
N LEU A 297 -20.08 32.31 -2.53
CA LEU A 297 -20.85 32.99 -3.55
C LEU A 297 -22.10 32.14 -3.74
N THR A 298 -23.25 32.74 -3.48
CA THR A 298 -24.58 32.15 -3.61
C THR A 298 -24.74 31.47 -4.98
N ILE A 299 -24.67 30.14 -5.03
CA ILE A 299 -25.04 29.33 -6.19
C ILE A 299 -26.55 29.02 -6.05
N PRO A 300 -27.39 29.30 -7.06
CA PRO A 300 -28.81 28.91 -7.01
C PRO A 300 -28.93 27.39 -7.17
N ASP A 301 -29.72 26.77 -6.26
CA ASP A 301 -30.14 25.37 -6.21
C ASP A 301 -29.07 24.29 -6.43
N GLN A 302 -28.61 23.70 -5.34
CA GLN A 302 -28.02 22.36 -5.37
C GLN A 302 -29.08 21.38 -5.90
N GLN A 303 -28.95 20.95 -7.15
CA GLN A 303 -29.56 19.71 -7.59
C GLN A 303 -29.09 18.60 -6.64
N SER A 304 -30.02 18.04 -5.87
CA SER A 304 -29.77 16.85 -5.08
C SER A 304 -29.38 15.73 -6.05
N HIS A 305 -28.08 15.42 -6.16
CA HIS A 305 -27.64 14.26 -6.92
C HIS A 305 -28.29 13.01 -6.33
N PRO A 306 -28.86 12.11 -7.14
CA PRO A 306 -29.46 10.90 -6.64
C PRO A 306 -28.41 10.10 -5.86
N HIS A 307 -28.77 9.61 -4.66
CA HIS A 307 -27.94 8.65 -3.93
C HIS A 307 -27.82 7.38 -4.78
N THR A 308 -26.72 7.28 -5.53
CA THR A 308 -26.37 6.07 -6.28
C THR A 308 -25.98 4.96 -5.31
N ARG A 309 -25.95 3.71 -5.80
CA ARG A 309 -25.42 2.58 -4.99
C ARG A 309 -23.93 2.77 -4.62
N LEU A 310 -23.19 3.59 -5.38
CA LEU A 310 -21.82 3.99 -5.07
C LEU A 310 -21.72 5.02 -3.93
N GLY A 311 -22.82 5.74 -3.65
CA GLY A 311 -22.89 6.77 -2.62
C GLY A 311 -22.94 8.19 -3.21
N ASP A 312 -22.31 9.14 -2.53
CA ASP A 312 -22.26 10.54 -2.94
C ASP A 312 -21.18 10.74 -4.03
N LEU A 313 -21.64 11.07 -5.25
CA LEU A 313 -20.78 11.34 -6.40
C LEU A 313 -20.66 12.84 -6.72
N THR A 314 -21.20 13.71 -5.86
CA THR A 314 -21.29 15.17 -6.10
C THR A 314 -19.93 15.78 -6.45
N ARG A 315 -18.85 15.37 -5.77
CA ARG A 315 -17.51 15.90 -6.06
C ARG A 315 -17.04 15.60 -7.48
N PHE A 316 -17.35 14.42 -8.00
CA PHE A 316 -16.97 14.01 -9.36
C PHE A 316 -17.83 14.72 -10.39
N ALA A 317 -19.14 14.81 -10.12
CA ALA A 317 -20.08 15.53 -10.98
C ALA A 317 -19.70 17.01 -11.12
N VAL A 318 -19.28 17.67 -10.03
CA VAL A 318 -18.79 19.05 -10.06
C VAL A 318 -17.55 19.19 -10.94
N ILE A 319 -16.53 18.34 -10.75
CA ILE A 319 -15.30 18.41 -11.56
C ILE A 319 -15.61 18.11 -13.04
N ALA A 320 -16.40 17.08 -13.33
CA ALA A 320 -16.81 16.74 -14.70
C ALA A 320 -17.58 17.89 -15.38
N THR A 321 -18.46 18.57 -14.63
CA THR A 321 -19.19 19.75 -15.11
C THR A 321 -18.27 20.95 -15.36
N ASP A 322 -17.25 21.16 -14.51
CA ASP A 322 -16.21 22.18 -14.74
C ASP A 322 -15.47 21.91 -16.06
N VAL A 323 -15.02 20.66 -16.27
CA VAL A 323 -14.33 20.24 -17.50
C VAL A 323 -15.25 20.43 -18.71
N GLN A 324 -16.51 20.01 -18.62
CA GLN A 324 -17.51 20.21 -19.67
C GLN A 324 -17.69 21.69 -20.03
N THR A 325 -17.70 22.56 -19.04
CA THR A 325 -17.81 24.03 -19.23
C THR A 325 -16.58 24.59 -19.95
N MET A 326 -15.37 24.15 -19.59
CA MET A 326 -14.11 24.57 -20.25
C MET A 326 -14.07 24.10 -21.71
N VAL A 327 -14.39 22.83 -21.96
CA VAL A 327 -14.46 22.26 -23.33
C VAL A 327 -15.52 22.98 -24.17
N GLY A 328 -16.67 23.33 -23.58
CA GLY A 328 -17.71 24.12 -24.24
C GLY A 328 -17.23 25.51 -24.69
N ARG A 329 -16.26 26.10 -23.97
CA ARG A 329 -15.60 27.38 -24.33
C ARG A 329 -14.40 27.21 -25.27
N ASN A 330 -14.18 26.00 -25.78
CA ASN A 330 -13.00 25.62 -26.57
C ASN A 330 -11.66 25.79 -25.79
N ASP A 331 -11.71 25.80 -24.46
CA ASP A 331 -10.52 25.78 -23.61
C ASP A 331 -10.10 24.33 -23.32
N LEU A 332 -9.53 23.68 -24.34
CA LEU A 332 -9.09 22.28 -24.23
C LEU A 332 -7.86 22.14 -23.32
N ALA A 333 -7.03 23.18 -23.20
CA ALA A 333 -5.86 23.18 -22.32
C ALA A 333 -6.29 23.24 -20.85
N GLY A 334 -7.23 24.13 -20.50
CA GLY A 334 -7.85 24.18 -19.18
C GLY A 334 -8.61 22.90 -18.85
N GLY A 335 -9.39 22.38 -19.81
CA GLY A 335 -10.07 21.10 -19.67
C GLY A 335 -9.10 19.93 -19.39
N LYS A 336 -7.97 19.88 -20.11
CA LYS A 336 -6.91 18.88 -19.88
C LYS A 336 -6.23 19.02 -18.52
N ALA A 337 -6.12 20.23 -17.98
CA ALA A 337 -5.60 20.43 -16.63
C ALA A 337 -6.63 19.99 -15.58
N ARG A 338 -7.90 20.39 -15.72
CA ARG A 338 -8.96 20.09 -14.75
C ARG A 338 -9.40 18.63 -14.75
N VAL A 339 -9.35 17.95 -15.90
CA VAL A 339 -9.64 16.51 -15.97
C VAL A 339 -8.61 15.67 -15.21
N LYS A 340 -7.39 16.20 -14.98
CA LYS A 340 -6.41 15.53 -14.11
C LYS A 340 -6.91 15.47 -12.67
N ASP A 341 -7.58 16.51 -12.18
CA ASP A 341 -8.17 16.49 -10.83
C ASP A 341 -9.28 15.44 -10.72
N LEU A 342 -10.04 15.22 -11.80
CA LEU A 342 -11.07 14.19 -11.85
C LEU A 342 -10.46 12.79 -11.71
N GLU A 343 -9.49 12.46 -12.57
CA GLU A 343 -8.72 11.20 -12.52
C GLU A 343 -8.18 10.95 -11.11
N VAL A 344 -7.42 11.92 -10.57
CA VAL A 344 -6.83 11.79 -9.23
C VAL A 344 -7.89 11.56 -8.16
N SER A 345 -8.98 12.33 -8.20
CA SER A 345 -10.03 12.19 -7.19
C SER A 345 -10.79 10.87 -7.28
N TRP A 346 -10.92 10.31 -8.49
CA TRP A 346 -11.63 9.07 -8.79
C TRP A 346 -10.79 7.87 -8.37
N ASP A 347 -9.51 7.85 -8.78
CA ASP A 347 -8.53 6.83 -8.38
C ASP A 347 -8.37 6.79 -6.85
N ASP A 348 -8.23 7.95 -6.19
CA ASP A 348 -8.15 8.05 -4.73
C ASP A 348 -9.38 7.46 -4.03
N ALA A 349 -10.53 7.38 -4.71
CA ALA A 349 -11.80 6.89 -4.18
C ALA A 349 -12.04 5.40 -4.43
N GLU A 350 -11.26 4.77 -5.31
CA GLU A 350 -11.53 3.45 -5.87
C GLU A 350 -11.83 2.43 -4.76
N ALA A 351 -10.92 2.31 -3.79
CA ALA A 351 -11.01 1.35 -2.70
C ALA A 351 -12.31 1.50 -1.87
N GLY A 352 -12.92 2.70 -1.84
CA GLY A 352 -14.17 2.97 -1.12
C GLY A 352 -15.44 2.84 -1.96
N LEU A 353 -15.34 3.06 -3.28
CA LEU A 353 -16.48 3.06 -4.20
C LEU A 353 -16.68 1.69 -4.88
N LYS A 354 -15.61 1.08 -5.39
CA LYS A 354 -15.63 -0.21 -6.11
C LYS A 354 -16.32 -1.32 -5.32
N PRO A 355 -16.12 -1.49 -3.98
CA PRO A 355 -16.82 -2.52 -3.20
C PRO A 355 -18.34 -2.33 -3.08
N ARG A 356 -18.85 -1.11 -3.32
CA ARG A 356 -20.27 -0.78 -3.09
C ARG A 356 -21.13 -1.18 -4.28
N ASP A 357 -20.65 -0.94 -5.49
CA ASP A 357 -21.30 -1.37 -6.73
C ASP A 357 -20.26 -1.54 -7.85
N PRO A 358 -19.58 -2.70 -7.94
CA PRO A 358 -18.51 -2.92 -8.91
C PRO A 358 -18.94 -2.67 -10.36
N GLY A 359 -20.19 -3.01 -10.70
CA GLY A 359 -20.71 -2.85 -12.06
C GLY A 359 -20.85 -1.39 -12.48
N THR A 360 -21.47 -0.57 -11.62
CA THR A 360 -21.58 0.87 -11.88
C THR A 360 -20.23 1.57 -11.78
N TRP A 361 -19.34 1.10 -10.91
CA TRP A 361 -17.98 1.63 -10.81
C TRP A 361 -17.22 1.44 -12.14
N HIS A 362 -17.15 0.21 -12.68
CA HIS A 362 -16.48 -0.06 -13.95
C HIS A 362 -17.07 0.74 -15.11
N GLN A 363 -18.39 0.92 -15.16
CA GLN A 363 -19.03 1.75 -16.19
C GLN A 363 -18.55 3.22 -16.13
N LEU A 364 -18.54 3.81 -14.92
CA LEU A 364 -18.07 5.18 -14.74
C LEU A 364 -16.57 5.32 -15.00
N ASP A 365 -15.79 4.31 -14.63
CA ASP A 365 -14.36 4.22 -14.89
C ASP A 365 -14.05 4.25 -16.40
N ASP A 366 -14.73 3.39 -17.18
CA ASP A 366 -14.63 3.36 -18.65
C ASP A 366 -15.01 4.72 -19.27
N GLU A 367 -16.03 5.41 -18.73
CA GLU A 367 -16.47 6.73 -19.21
C GLU A 367 -15.46 7.84 -18.86
N ILE A 368 -14.84 7.80 -17.67
CA ILE A 368 -13.75 8.70 -17.28
C ILE A 368 -12.53 8.48 -18.18
N ASP A 369 -12.16 7.23 -18.44
CA ASP A 369 -11.06 6.87 -19.33
C ASP A 369 -11.28 7.36 -20.76
N ALA A 370 -12.51 7.29 -21.27
CA ALA A 370 -12.87 7.84 -22.56
C ALA A 370 -12.68 9.37 -22.61
N VAL A 371 -13.08 10.09 -21.54
CA VAL A 371 -12.86 11.55 -21.42
C VAL A 371 -11.37 11.88 -21.37
N LEU A 372 -10.59 11.16 -20.56
CA LEU A 372 -9.14 11.33 -20.43
C LEU A 372 -8.45 11.10 -21.77
N THR A 373 -8.82 10.02 -22.47
CA THR A 373 -8.29 9.67 -23.80
C THR A 373 -8.57 10.77 -24.81
N ALA A 374 -9.81 11.29 -24.86
CA ALA A 374 -10.19 12.35 -25.78
C ALA A 374 -9.41 13.66 -25.53
N LEU A 375 -9.29 14.09 -24.27
CA LEU A 375 -8.60 15.33 -23.89
C LEU A 375 -7.07 15.24 -23.98
N ARG A 376 -6.50 14.04 -23.82
CA ARG A 376 -5.04 13.80 -23.88
C ARG A 376 -4.54 13.40 -25.26
N ALA A 377 -5.43 13.18 -26.23
CA ALA A 377 -5.08 12.92 -27.62
C ALA A 377 -4.09 13.99 -28.16
N GLY A 378 -3.23 13.59 -29.11
CA GLY A 378 -2.24 14.51 -29.70
C GLY A 378 -2.86 15.73 -30.38
N ASN A 379 -4.07 15.57 -30.93
CA ASN A 379 -4.92 16.64 -31.47
C ASN A 379 -6.35 16.46 -30.91
N PRO A 380 -6.66 16.99 -29.71
CA PRO A 380 -7.97 16.79 -29.10
C PRO A 380 -9.04 17.58 -29.87
N SER A 381 -10.14 16.92 -30.19
CA SER A 381 -11.31 17.51 -30.86
C SER A 381 -12.32 17.97 -29.81
N GLN A 382 -12.81 19.20 -29.94
CA GLN A 382 -13.85 19.74 -29.06
C GLN A 382 -15.13 18.88 -29.08
N ALA A 383 -15.51 18.37 -30.26
CA ALA A 383 -16.71 17.56 -30.43
C ALA A 383 -16.59 16.21 -29.70
N ASP A 384 -15.45 15.54 -29.83
CA ASP A 384 -15.21 14.23 -29.22
C ASP A 384 -15.11 14.35 -27.69
N CYS A 385 -14.42 15.38 -27.20
CA CYS A 385 -14.35 15.67 -25.76
C CYS A 385 -15.74 16.00 -25.18
N ALA A 386 -16.54 16.79 -25.89
CA ALA A 386 -17.89 17.14 -25.45
C ALA A 386 -18.83 15.92 -25.44
N ALA A 387 -18.70 15.02 -26.41
CA ALA A 387 -19.48 13.79 -26.46
C ALA A 387 -19.15 12.85 -25.28
N ALA A 388 -17.86 12.62 -25.01
CA ALA A 388 -17.42 11.79 -23.88
C ALA A 388 -17.85 12.40 -22.53
N LEU A 389 -17.68 13.71 -22.34
CA LEU A 389 -18.09 14.41 -21.11
C LEU A 389 -19.60 14.39 -20.90
N LYS A 390 -20.38 14.45 -21.98
CA LYS A 390 -21.83 14.37 -21.90
C LYS A 390 -22.27 13.01 -21.35
N ALA A 391 -21.73 11.91 -21.87
CA ALA A 391 -22.04 10.56 -21.38
C ALA A 391 -21.70 10.44 -19.88
N LEU A 392 -20.50 10.86 -19.48
CA LEU A 392 -20.07 10.81 -18.09
C LEU A 392 -20.97 11.62 -17.15
N VAL A 393 -21.32 12.86 -17.53
CA VAL A 393 -22.15 13.74 -16.69
C VAL A 393 -23.58 13.22 -16.58
N GLU A 394 -24.13 12.60 -17.63
CA GLU A 394 -25.44 11.93 -17.59
C GLU A 394 -25.44 10.77 -16.59
N THR A 395 -24.43 9.89 -16.65
CA THR A 395 -24.29 8.76 -15.72
C THR A 395 -24.07 9.21 -14.28
N LEU A 396 -23.21 10.21 -14.03
CA LEU A 396 -22.94 10.76 -12.69
C LEU A 396 -24.18 11.42 -12.05
N ASN A 397 -25.06 12.00 -12.87
CA ASN A 397 -26.27 12.68 -12.40
C ASN A 397 -27.50 11.75 -12.33
N GLY A 398 -27.38 10.50 -12.77
CA GLY A 398 -28.42 9.49 -12.67
C GLY A 398 -29.61 9.71 -13.58
N SER A 399 -29.39 10.14 -14.83
CA SER A 399 -30.44 10.29 -15.85
C SER A 399 -30.61 9.06 -16.73
#